data_AF-A0A7C5Y6C6-F1
#
_entry.id   AF-A0A7C5Y6C6-F1
#
_cell.length_a   1.000
_cell.length_b   1.000
_cell.length_c   1.000
_cell.angle_alpha   90.00
_cell.angle_beta   90.00
_cell.angle_gamma   90.00
#
_symmetry.space_group_name_H-M   'P 1'
#
loop_
_entity.id
_entity.type
_entity.pdbx_description
1 polymer ?
#
loop_
_entity_poly.entity_id
_entity_poly.type
_entity_poly.pdbx_seq_one_letter_code
_entity_poly.pdbx_strand_id
1 'polypeptide(L)' 'MKRVVNILIASVGGQGGLTLSRVIALASTLEGYSVRTAETLGMSQRYGSVMSYVR' A
#
# COMPACT_ATOMS: atom_id res chain seq x y z
N MET A 1 -13.10 9.97 19.09
CA MET A 1 -12.91 8.89 18.10
C MET A 1 -11.65 9.17 17.29
N LYS A 2 -10.65 8.28 17.27
CA LYS A 2 -9.53 8.42 16.33
C LYS A 2 -10.04 8.06 14.93
N ARG A 3 -9.94 8.98 13.98
CA ARG A 3 -10.33 8.75 12.58
C ARG A 3 -9.30 7.82 11.94
N VAL A 4 -9.76 6.69 11.40
CA VAL A 4 -8.91 5.76 10.67
C VAL A 4 -9.16 5.95 9.18
N VAL A 5 -8.08 6.04 8.40
CA VAL A 5 -8.13 6.15 6.94
C VAL A 5 -7.69 4.81 6.38
N ASN A 6 -8.38 4.28 5.37
CA ASN A 6 -7.96 3.07 4.66
C ASN A 6 -7.76 3.43 3.19
N ILE A 7 -6.62 3.04 2.64
CA ILE A 7 -6.20 3.33 1.27
C ILE A 7 -6.00 1.99 0.56
N LEU A 8 -6.67 1.83 -0.59
CA LEU A 8 -6.45 0.74 -1.53
C LEU A 8 -5.71 1.28 -2.75
N ILE A 9 -4.63 0.63 -3.13
CA ILE A 9 -3.86 0.93 -4.34
C ILE A 9 -4.01 -0.25 -5.28
N ALA A 10 -4.77 -0.04 -6.36
CA ALA A 10 -4.86 -0.97 -7.48
C ALA A 10 -3.78 -0.62 -8.52
N SER A 11 -2.99 -1.59 -8.92
CA SER A 11 -1.89 -1.38 -9.87
C SER A 11 -1.61 -2.62 -10.71
N VAL A 12 -0.77 -2.45 -11.74
CA VAL A 12 -0.22 -3.57 -12.52
C VAL A 12 1.21 -3.85 -12.04
N GLY A 13 1.57 -5.12 -11.95
CA GLY A 13 2.92 -5.55 -11.57
C GLY A 13 4.00 -4.88 -12.42
N GLY A 14 4.93 -4.19 -11.76
CA GLY A 14 5.98 -3.39 -12.40
C GLY A 14 5.69 -1.89 -12.53
N GLN A 15 4.50 -1.41 -12.15
CA GLN A 15 4.13 0.03 -12.20
C GLN A 15 4.32 0.79 -10.88
N GLY A 16 4.94 0.15 -9.87
CA GLY A 16 5.31 0.83 -8.63
C GLY A 16 4.23 0.98 -7.57
N GLY A 17 3.07 0.31 -7.67
CA GLY A 17 2.02 0.37 -6.64
C GLY A 17 2.47 -0.09 -5.25
N LEU A 18 3.35 -1.09 -5.19
CA LEU A 18 4.02 -1.51 -3.95
C LEU A 18 4.95 -0.44 -3.37
N THR A 19 5.69 0.25 -4.23
CA THR A 19 6.56 1.35 -3.81
C THR A 19 5.71 2.50 -3.25
N LEU A 20 4.61 2.83 -3.92
CA LEU A 20 3.67 3.86 -3.47
C LEU A 20 3.08 3.54 -2.09
N SER A 21 2.62 2.30 -1.86
CA SER A 21 2.08 1.90 -0.54
C SER A 21 3.10 2.07 0.58
N ARG A 22 4.36 1.71 0.33
CA ARG A 22 5.47 1.87 1.29
C ARG A 22 5.81 3.33 1.55
N VAL A 23 5.82 4.18 0.52
CA VAL A 23 6.08 5.62 0.68
C VAL A 23 5.00 6.28 1.54
N ILE A 24 3.72 5.98 1.26
CA ILE A 24 2.61 6.49 2.08
C ILE A 24 2.74 6.01 3.52
N ALA A 25 2.99 4.71 3.71
CA ALA A 25 3.11 4.14 5.05
C ALA A 25 4.27 4.72 5.85
N LEU A 26 5.43 4.93 5.20
CA LEU A 26 6.59 5.57 5.82
C LEU A 26 6.28 7.02 6.20
N ALA A 27 5.70 7.81 5.29
CA ALA A 27 5.33 9.20 5.57
C ALA A 27 4.36 9.30 6.74
N SER A 28 3.31 8.47 6.76
CA SER A 28 2.35 8.44 7.87
C SER A 28 2.99 7.96 9.19
N THR A 29 3.95 7.04 9.14
CA THR A 29 4.69 6.62 10.32
C THR A 29 5.57 7.76 10.87
N LEU A 30 6.23 8.52 9.99
CA LEU A 30 7.05 9.67 10.36
C LEU A 30 6.21 10.81 10.98
N GLU A 31 4.95 10.96 10.56
CA GLU A 31 4.00 11.89 11.17
C GLU A 31 3.38 11.37 12.49
N GLY A 32 3.78 10.18 12.96
CA GLY A 32 3.35 9.62 14.24
C GLY A 32 2.02 8.85 14.20
N TYR A 33 1.51 8.52 13.01
CA TYR A 33 0.33 7.67 12.88
C TYR A 33 0.66 6.18 13.11
N SER A 34 -0.33 5.44 13.59
CA SER A 34 -0.24 3.98 13.65
C SER A 34 -0.63 3.42 12.28
N VAL A 35 0.34 2.86 11.57
CA VAL A 35 0.18 2.41 10.20
C VAL A 35 0.22 0.89 10.11
N ARG A 36 -0.61 0.30 9.24
CA ARG A 36 -0.54 -1.10 8.83
C ARG A 36 -0.61 -1.20 7.31
N THR A 37 0.24 -2.04 6.74
CA THR A 37 0.20 -2.35 5.31
C THR A 37 -0.13 -3.82 5.08
N ALA A 38 -0.80 -4.11 3.98
CA ALA A 38 -1.01 -5.47 3.48
C ALA A 38 -0.93 -5.48 1.96
N GLU A 39 -0.46 -6.57 1.39
CA GLU A 39 -0.20 -6.69 -0.04
C GLU A 39 -0.75 -8.02 -0.54
N THR A 40 -1.45 -7.99 -1.66
CA THR A 40 -1.87 -9.19 -2.39
C THR A 40 -1.10 -9.21 -3.70
N LEU A 41 -0.01 -9.98 -3.71
CA LEU A 41 0.78 -10.26 -4.91
C LEU A 41 0.29 -11.58 -5.49
N GLY A 42 -0.16 -11.58 -6.76
CA GLY A 42 -0.26 -12.84 -7.51
C GLY A 42 1.13 -13.44 -7.75
N MET A 43 1.21 -14.73 -8.09
CA MET A 43 2.50 -15.40 -8.39
C MET A 43 3.28 -14.76 -9.55
N SER A 44 2.68 -13.85 -10.33
CA SER A 44 3.38 -13.02 -11.32
C SER A 44 3.54 -11.58 -10.83
N GLN A 45 4.78 -11.19 -10.53
CA GLN A 45 5.15 -9.82 -10.11
C GLN A 45 5.17 -8.80 -11.27
N ARG A 46 4.92 -9.23 -12.52
CA ARG A 46 4.80 -8.37 -13.69
C ARG A 46 3.54 -8.70 -14.48
N TYR A 47 2.94 -7.66 -15.07
CA TYR A 47 1.75 -7.74 -15.95
C TYR A 47 0.44 -8.25 -15.29
N GLY A 48 0.48 -8.72 -14.04
CA GLY A 48 -0.70 -9.11 -13.26
C GLY A 48 -1.29 -7.96 -12.42
N SER A 49 -2.52 -8.13 -11.96
CA SER A 49 -3.16 -7.22 -11.00
C SER A 49 -2.48 -7.31 -9.64
N VAL A 50 -2.14 -6.17 -9.06
CA VAL A 50 -1.54 -6.04 -7.73
C VAL A 50 -2.40 -5.11 -6.88
N MET A 51 -2.71 -5.54 -5.66
CA MET A 51 -3.42 -4.73 -4.69
C MET A 51 -2.56 -4.51 -3.45
N SER A 52 -2.43 -3.26 -3.03
CA SER A 52 -1.79 -2.88 -1.78
C SER A 52 -2.76 -2.10 -0.90
N TYR A 53 -2.70 -2.34 0.40
CA TYR A 53 -3.55 -1.73 1.41
C TYR A 53 -2.68 -0.96 2.40
N VAL A 54 -3.12 0.24 2.77
CA VAL A 54 -2.52 1.05 3.84
C VAL A 54 -3.64 1.51 4.77
N ARG A 55 -3.46 1.31 6.07
CA ARG A 55 -4.37 1.73 7.14
C ARG A 55 -3.63 2.56 8.17
#